data_AF-A0A843KMF8-F1
#
_entry.id   AF-A0A843KMF8-F1
#
_cell.length_a   1.000
_cell.length_b   1.000
_cell.length_c   1.000
_cell.angle_alpha   90.00
_cell.angle_beta   90.00
_cell.angle_gamma   90.00
#
_symmetry.space_group_name_H-M   'P 1'
#
loop_
_entity.id
_entity.type
_entity.pdbx_description
1 polymer ?
#
loop_
_entity_poly.entity_id
_entity_poly.type
_entity_poly.pdbx_seq_one_letter_code
_entity_poly.pdbx_strand_id
1 'polypeptide(L)'
;KGFPLFEITYLYIDMMVDNIHPQHKNIFKCDPLDEPIAAQIFMDRSYVKKTLGDFYVHIPNPASLLATKLRSIPQRQKDDKLWKDACDIYSIIWHSSESYSSIIRKVKAEYPVDCVKARNAITNDVESRAAYHIGIDRDEFRGVIDLLK
;
A
#
# COMPACT_ATOMS: atom_id res chain seq x y z
N LYS A 1 -10.39 33.13 -1.54
CA LYS A 1 -9.20 32.83 -2.39
C LYS A 1 -9.40 31.44 -2.97
N GLY A 2 -9.41 31.29 -4.29
CA GLY A 2 -9.51 29.98 -4.95
C GLY A 2 -8.13 29.38 -5.18
N PHE A 3 -8.01 28.06 -5.07
CA PHE A 3 -6.79 27.34 -5.43
C PHE A 3 -6.76 27.12 -6.95
N PRO A 4 -5.59 27.28 -7.62
CA PRO A 4 -5.44 26.93 -9.03
C PRO A 4 -5.76 25.45 -9.25
N LEU A 5 -6.46 25.12 -10.34
CA LEU A 5 -6.91 23.74 -10.61
C LEU A 5 -5.74 22.73 -10.65
N PHE A 6 -4.55 23.16 -11.09
CA PHE A 6 -3.36 22.30 -11.14
C PHE A 6 -2.77 21.97 -9.76
N GLU A 7 -3.17 22.69 -8.71
CA GLU A 7 -2.84 22.37 -7.30
C GLU A 7 -3.89 21.46 -6.66
N ILE A 8 -5.00 21.19 -7.36
CA ILE A 8 -6.08 20.32 -6.88
C ILE A 8 -5.84 18.92 -7.43
N THR A 9 -5.47 17.99 -6.55
CA THR A 9 -5.44 16.55 -6.87
C THR A 9 -6.73 15.91 -6.41
N TYR A 10 -7.41 15.21 -7.33
CA TYR A 10 -8.56 14.39 -6.98
C TYR A 10 -8.10 13.16 -6.20
N LEU A 11 -8.42 13.12 -4.91
CA LEU A 11 -8.27 11.93 -4.09
C LEU A 11 -9.54 11.10 -4.18
N TYR A 12 -9.43 9.93 -4.82
CA TYR A 12 -10.51 8.95 -4.86
C TYR A 12 -10.34 8.00 -3.67
N ILE A 13 -11.34 7.99 -2.79
CA ILE A 13 -11.37 7.12 -1.61
C ILE A 13 -12.54 6.15 -1.78
N ASP A 14 -12.23 4.86 -1.88
CA ASP A 14 -13.23 3.82 -1.78
C ASP A 14 -13.64 3.69 -0.29
N MET A 15 -14.79 4.27 0.05
CA MET A 15 -15.31 4.19 1.40
C MET A 15 -15.93 2.82 1.64
N MET A 16 -15.47 2.15 2.70
CA MET A 16 -16.01 0.88 3.17
C MET A 16 -16.69 1.08 4.52
N VAL A 17 -17.81 0.38 4.74
CA VAL A 17 -18.46 0.35 6.05
C VAL A 17 -17.63 -0.50 7.01
N ASP A 18 -17.51 -0.04 8.26
CA ASP A 18 -16.77 -0.71 9.32
C ASP A 18 -17.50 -1.95 9.88
N ASN A 19 -18.79 -2.09 9.59
CA ASN A 19 -19.62 -3.24 9.92
C ASN A 19 -20.23 -3.87 8.66
N ILE A 20 -19.71 -5.03 8.27
CA ILE A 20 -20.24 -5.80 7.15
C ILE A 20 -21.46 -6.59 7.62
N HIS A 21 -22.64 -6.29 7.06
CA HIS A 21 -23.88 -6.96 7.45
C HIS A 21 -23.81 -8.50 7.20
N PRO A 22 -24.25 -9.37 8.12
CA PRO A 22 -24.14 -10.82 7.99
C PRO A 22 -24.80 -11.41 6.72
N GLN A 23 -25.81 -10.73 6.18
CA GLN A 23 -26.50 -11.15 4.95
C GLN A 23 -25.89 -10.62 3.64
N HIS A 24 -24.79 -9.84 3.69
CA HIS A 24 -24.20 -9.22 2.50
C HIS A 24 -23.95 -10.25 1.39
N LYS A 25 -23.20 -11.32 1.72
CA LYS A 25 -22.88 -12.40 0.78
C LYS A 25 -24.13 -13.09 0.22
N ASN A 26 -25.17 -13.22 1.05
CA ASN A 26 -26.41 -13.87 0.64
C ASN A 26 -27.23 -13.02 -0.35
N ILE A 27 -27.22 -11.70 -0.18
CA ILE A 27 -27.99 -10.74 -1.01
C ILE A 27 -27.21 -10.37 -2.27
N PHE A 28 -25.95 -9.92 -2.11
CA PHE A 28 -25.15 -9.36 -3.20
C PHE A 28 -24.30 -10.39 -3.93
N LYS A 29 -24.19 -11.62 -3.39
CA LYS A 29 -23.41 -12.73 -3.97
C LYS A 29 -21.92 -12.41 -4.20
N CYS A 30 -21.41 -11.34 -3.60
CA CYS A 30 -19.99 -10.99 -3.55
C CYS A 30 -19.51 -10.86 -2.10
N ASP A 31 -18.22 -11.12 -1.91
CA ASP A 31 -17.56 -10.71 -0.69
C ASP A 31 -17.29 -9.20 -0.79
N PRO A 32 -17.56 -8.42 0.25
CA PRO A 32 -17.33 -6.97 0.22
C PRO A 32 -15.85 -6.60 0.14
N LEU A 33 -14.95 -7.55 0.46
CA LEU A 33 -13.50 -7.37 0.42
C LEU A 33 -12.89 -8.51 -0.38
N ASP A 34 -12.44 -8.21 -1.59
CA ASP A 34 -11.76 -9.17 -2.47
C ASP A 34 -10.28 -9.37 -2.10
N GLU A 35 -9.72 -8.54 -1.21
CA GLU A 35 -8.33 -8.62 -0.78
C GLU A 35 -8.19 -9.21 0.65
N PRO A 36 -7.66 -10.44 0.82
CA PRO A 36 -7.58 -11.10 2.13
C PRO A 36 -6.74 -10.37 3.18
N ILE A 37 -5.67 -9.68 2.77
CA ILE A 37 -4.87 -8.83 3.68
C ILE A 37 -5.71 -7.65 4.14
N ALA A 38 -6.52 -7.09 3.25
CA ALA A 38 -7.40 -5.99 3.62
C ALA A 38 -8.51 -6.44 4.58
N ALA A 39 -9.00 -7.69 4.47
CA ALA A 39 -9.97 -8.25 5.39
C ALA A 39 -9.47 -8.31 6.84
N GLN A 40 -8.18 -8.58 7.06
CA GLN A 40 -7.57 -8.59 8.40
C GLN A 40 -7.64 -7.23 9.09
N ILE A 41 -7.72 -6.13 8.34
CA ILE A 41 -7.88 -4.77 8.90
C ILE A 41 -9.19 -4.65 9.67
N PHE A 42 -10.25 -5.26 9.15
CA PHE A 42 -11.58 -5.24 9.75
C PHE A 42 -11.71 -6.27 10.87
N MET A 43 -11.12 -7.46 10.70
CA MET A 43 -11.23 -8.56 11.67
C MET A 43 -10.34 -8.34 12.91
N ASP A 44 -9.07 -7.99 12.69
CA ASP A 44 -8.05 -7.94 13.73
C ASP A 44 -7.83 -6.52 14.28
N ARG A 45 -8.64 -5.55 13.81
CA ARG A 45 -8.52 -4.12 14.13
C ARG A 45 -7.12 -3.55 13.90
N SER A 46 -6.45 -4.04 12.85
CA SER A 46 -5.07 -3.68 12.51
C SER A 46 -5.00 -2.34 11.74
N TYR A 47 -5.60 -1.30 12.30
CA TYR A 47 -5.68 0.04 11.71
C TYR A 47 -5.08 1.11 12.63
N VAL A 48 -4.72 2.24 12.05
CA VAL A 48 -4.40 3.49 12.74
C VAL A 48 -5.57 4.47 12.59
N LYS A 49 -5.92 5.16 13.68
CA LYS A 49 -6.91 6.25 13.63
C LYS A 49 -6.24 7.52 13.13
N LYS A 50 -6.86 8.17 12.13
CA LYS A 50 -6.44 9.49 11.65
C LYS A 50 -7.65 10.43 11.60
N THR A 51 -7.40 11.69 11.92
CA THR A 51 -8.40 12.76 11.82
C THR A 51 -8.31 13.39 10.44
N LEU A 52 -9.44 13.47 9.74
CA LEU A 52 -9.57 14.13 8.45
C LEU A 52 -10.69 15.18 8.57
N GLY A 53 -10.31 16.43 8.87
CA GLY A 53 -11.27 17.46 9.23
C GLY A 53 -12.02 17.10 10.51
N ASP A 54 -13.35 17.03 10.43
CA ASP A 54 -14.23 16.69 11.56
C ASP A 54 -14.48 15.17 11.71
N PHE A 55 -13.89 14.35 10.83
CA PHE A 55 -14.10 12.90 10.81
C PHE A 55 -12.88 12.13 11.30
N TYR A 56 -13.14 10.96 11.89
CA TYR A 56 -12.10 9.97 12.14
C TYR A 56 -12.20 8.86 11.09
N VAL A 57 -11.06 8.52 10.51
CA VAL A 57 -10.93 7.41 9.56
C VAL A 57 -9.98 6.37 10.13
N HIS A 58 -10.32 5.10 9.89
CA HIS A 58 -9.43 3.97 10.13
C HIS A 58 -8.63 3.74 8.86
N ILE A 59 -7.31 3.92 8.94
CA ILE A 59 -6.38 3.65 7.84
C ILE A 59 -5.63 2.37 8.18
N PRO A 60 -5.38 1.47 7.21
CA PRO A 60 -4.64 0.26 7.49
C PRO A 60 -3.25 0.62 8.02
N ASN A 61 -2.72 -0.18 8.95
CA ASN A 61 -1.38 0.08 9.45
C ASN A 61 -0.32 -0.07 8.32
N PRO A 62 0.86 0.56 8.45
CA PRO A 62 1.88 0.53 7.40
C PRO A 62 2.31 -0.87 6.94
N ALA A 63 2.41 -1.84 7.84
CA ALA A 63 2.78 -3.21 7.49
C ALA A 63 1.71 -3.89 6.64
N SER A 64 0.43 -3.71 6.99
CA SER A 64 -0.69 -4.21 6.18
C SER A 64 -0.76 -3.53 4.82
N LEU A 65 -0.58 -2.20 4.75
CA LEU A 65 -0.51 -1.48 3.46
C LEU A 65 0.68 -1.93 2.61
N LEU A 66 1.83 -2.19 3.21
CA LEU A 66 2.98 -2.71 2.48
C LEU A 66 2.67 -4.10 1.94
N ALA A 67 2.09 -4.98 2.75
CA ALA A 67 1.78 -6.35 2.36
C ALA A 67 0.83 -6.44 1.16
N THR A 68 -0.19 -5.56 1.07
CA THR A 68 -1.08 -5.49 -0.11
C THR A 68 -0.29 -5.20 -1.38
N LYS A 69 0.64 -4.24 -1.32
CA LYS A 69 1.50 -3.86 -2.44
C LYS A 69 2.52 -4.93 -2.82
N LEU A 70 3.12 -5.60 -1.85
CA LEU A 70 4.05 -6.71 -2.11
C LEU A 70 3.36 -7.89 -2.79
N ARG A 71 2.08 -8.13 -2.46
CA ARG A 71 1.28 -9.18 -3.10
C ARG A 71 0.83 -8.81 -4.50
N SER A 72 0.51 -7.54 -4.75
CA SER A 72 0.01 -7.08 -6.06
C SER A 72 1.12 -6.95 -7.10
N ILE A 73 2.28 -6.42 -6.72
CA ILE A 73 3.32 -6.02 -7.68
C ILE A 73 3.82 -7.16 -8.59
N PRO A 74 4.00 -8.42 -8.15
CA PRO A 74 4.48 -9.50 -9.02
C PRO A 74 3.45 -9.95 -10.06
N GLN A 75 2.18 -9.58 -9.86
CA GLN A 75 1.07 -9.94 -10.76
C GLN A 75 0.76 -8.82 -11.76
N ARG A 76 1.41 -7.66 -11.63
CA ARG A 76 1.23 -6.55 -12.58
C ARG A 76 1.90 -6.88 -13.91
N GLN A 77 1.26 -6.45 -14.99
CA GLN A 77 1.92 -6.38 -16.29
C GLN A 77 2.91 -5.20 -16.27
N LYS A 78 3.77 -5.08 -17.29
CA LYS A 78 4.67 -3.94 -17.45
C LYS A 78 3.90 -2.68 -17.87
N ASP A 79 3.05 -2.18 -16.96
CA ASP A 79 2.22 -1.00 -17.14
C ASP A 79 2.47 0.03 -16.02
N ASP A 80 1.82 1.19 -16.11
CA ASP A 80 1.94 2.27 -15.12
C ASP A 80 1.58 1.83 -13.70
N LYS A 81 0.79 0.76 -13.54
CA LYS A 81 0.42 0.23 -12.22
C LYS A 81 1.60 -0.45 -11.52
N LEU A 82 2.51 -1.06 -12.29
CA LEU A 82 3.75 -1.63 -11.74
C LEU A 82 4.64 -0.55 -11.12
N TRP A 83 4.84 0.56 -11.83
CA TRP A 83 5.65 1.68 -11.32
C TRP A 83 4.98 2.36 -10.15
N LYS A 84 3.65 2.53 -10.20
CA LYS A 84 2.86 3.04 -9.07
C LYS A 84 3.02 2.17 -7.83
N ASP A 85 2.87 0.85 -7.95
CA ASP A 85 3.02 -0.06 -6.81
C ASP A 85 4.48 -0.02 -6.28
N ALA A 86 5.50 0.13 -7.15
CA ALA A 86 6.88 0.33 -6.71
C ALA A 86 7.09 1.65 -5.94
N CYS A 87 6.49 2.75 -6.41
CA CYS A 87 6.51 4.03 -5.71
C CYS A 87 5.81 3.94 -4.34
N ASP A 88 4.66 3.26 -4.30
CA ASP A 88 3.89 3.05 -3.07
C ASP A 88 4.70 2.22 -2.05
N ILE A 89 5.38 1.15 -2.48
CA ILE A 89 6.26 0.33 -1.62
C ILE A 89 7.35 1.19 -0.98
N TYR A 90 8.08 1.96 -1.77
CA TYR A 90 9.12 2.85 -1.24
C TYR A 90 8.51 3.86 -0.25
N SER A 91 7.41 4.51 -0.64
CA SER A 91 6.78 5.56 0.15
C SER A 91 6.28 5.03 1.49
N ILE A 92 5.70 3.83 1.52
CA ILE A 92 5.24 3.20 2.75
C ILE A 92 6.43 2.85 3.65
N ILE A 93 7.53 2.30 3.12
CA ILE A 93 8.70 1.94 3.93
C ILE A 93 9.36 3.18 4.52
N TRP A 94 9.52 4.24 3.71
CA TRP A 94 10.35 5.39 4.07
C TRP A 94 9.59 6.52 4.77
N HIS A 95 8.34 6.80 4.37
CA HIS A 95 7.58 7.96 4.87
C HIS A 95 6.50 7.62 5.91
N SER A 96 6.35 6.34 6.28
CA SER A 96 5.44 5.98 7.36
C SER A 96 5.92 6.52 8.71
N SER A 97 4.97 6.79 9.62
CA SER A 97 5.29 7.21 10.98
C SER A 97 5.93 6.12 11.84
N GLU A 98 5.83 4.86 11.44
CA GLU A 98 6.52 3.73 12.06
C GLU A 98 7.91 3.58 11.43
N SER A 99 8.93 3.27 12.24
CA SER A 99 10.30 3.06 11.72
C SER A 99 10.33 1.96 10.67
N TYR A 100 11.04 2.17 9.56
CA TYR A 100 11.20 1.19 8.47
C TYR A 100 11.63 -0.20 9.00
N SER A 101 12.51 -0.27 10.01
CA SER A 101 12.98 -1.52 10.60
C SER A 101 11.86 -2.36 11.21
N SER A 102 10.91 -1.70 11.90
CA SER A 102 9.75 -2.37 12.49
C SER A 102 8.76 -2.83 11.43
N ILE A 103 8.50 -1.99 10.41
CA ILE A 103 7.63 -2.34 9.27
C ILE A 103 8.18 -3.57 8.55
N ILE A 104 9.45 -3.53 8.15
CA ILE A 104 10.13 -4.62 7.44
C ILE A 104 10.14 -5.90 8.27
N ARG A 105 10.41 -5.81 9.58
CA ARG A 105 10.37 -6.99 10.47
C ARG A 105 8.98 -7.64 10.50
N LYS A 106 7.91 -6.86 10.67
CA LYS A 106 6.53 -7.38 10.69
C LYS A 106 6.18 -8.06 9.37
N VAL A 107 6.44 -7.39 8.25
CA VAL A 107 6.07 -7.91 6.93
C VAL A 107 6.91 -9.13 6.54
N LYS A 108 8.19 -9.20 6.93
CA LYS A 108 8.99 -10.42 6.74
C LYS A 108 8.55 -11.59 7.62
N ALA A 109 8.05 -11.31 8.83
CA ALA A 109 7.55 -12.36 9.71
C ALA A 109 6.24 -12.97 9.19
N GLU A 110 5.34 -12.13 8.66
CA GLU A 110 4.00 -12.55 8.23
C GLU A 110 3.93 -12.95 6.75
N TYR A 111 4.70 -12.29 5.88
CA TYR A 111 4.64 -12.44 4.42
C TYR A 111 6.04 -12.55 3.76
N PRO A 112 6.91 -13.48 4.21
CA PRO A 112 8.28 -13.60 3.68
C PRO A 112 8.32 -13.91 2.18
N VAL A 113 7.37 -14.73 1.68
CA VAL A 113 7.29 -15.09 0.26
C VAL A 113 6.94 -13.89 -0.61
N ASP A 114 6.01 -13.04 -0.15
CA ASP A 114 5.58 -11.86 -0.88
C ASP A 114 6.73 -10.83 -0.95
N CYS A 115 7.55 -10.71 0.10
CA CYS A 115 8.76 -9.86 0.09
C CYS A 115 9.73 -10.25 -1.04
N VAL A 116 10.07 -11.53 -1.14
CA VAL A 116 11.00 -12.04 -2.15
C VAL A 116 10.44 -11.85 -3.56
N LYS A 117 9.16 -12.19 -3.77
CA LYS A 117 8.50 -12.02 -5.07
C LYS A 117 8.45 -10.56 -5.49
N ALA A 118 8.10 -9.65 -4.57
CA ALA A 118 8.07 -8.22 -4.84
C ALA A 118 9.46 -7.68 -5.20
N ARG A 119 10.50 -8.07 -4.46
CA ARG A 119 11.87 -7.67 -4.77
C ARG A 119 12.29 -8.10 -6.18
N ASN A 120 11.93 -9.32 -6.57
CA ASN A 120 12.25 -9.85 -7.91
C ASN A 120 11.45 -9.17 -9.03
N ALA A 121 10.23 -8.71 -8.74
CA ALA A 121 9.40 -7.97 -9.69
C ALA A 121 9.94 -6.55 -9.97
N ILE A 122 10.61 -5.94 -8.98
CA ILE A 122 11.23 -4.61 -9.08
C ILE A 122 12.59 -4.73 -9.77
N THR A 123 12.57 -4.74 -11.10
CA THR A 123 13.77 -4.74 -11.96
C THR A 123 14.45 -3.36 -12.02
N ASN A 124 15.68 -3.29 -12.54
CA ASN A 124 16.41 -2.02 -12.71
C ASN A 124 15.63 -0.94 -13.49
N ASP A 125 14.82 -1.33 -14.47
CA ASP A 125 13.98 -0.39 -15.23
C ASP A 125 12.85 0.17 -14.34
N VAL A 126 12.20 -0.70 -13.57
CA VAL A 126 11.16 -0.32 -12.59
C VAL A 126 11.74 0.59 -11.51
N GLU A 127 12.91 0.26 -10.97
CA GLU A 127 13.63 1.10 -10.00
C GLU A 127 13.91 2.50 -10.57
N SER A 128 14.39 2.57 -11.81
CA SER A 128 14.72 3.86 -12.45
C SER A 128 13.47 4.71 -12.69
N ARG A 129 12.38 4.09 -13.15
CA ARG A 129 11.10 4.78 -13.37
C ARG A 129 10.47 5.26 -12.06
N ALA A 130 10.43 4.40 -11.05
CA ALA A 130 9.86 4.73 -9.75
C ALA A 130 10.67 5.84 -9.05
N ALA A 131 12.00 5.76 -9.06
CA ALA A 131 12.88 6.80 -8.52
C ALA A 131 12.66 8.15 -9.21
N TYR A 132 12.54 8.16 -10.55
CA TYR A 132 12.20 9.37 -11.30
C TYR A 132 10.85 9.98 -10.88
N HIS A 133 9.81 9.16 -10.71
CA HIS A 133 8.49 9.64 -10.29
C HIS A 133 8.45 10.15 -8.84
N ILE A 134 9.25 9.56 -7.95
CA ILE A 134 9.39 10.02 -6.56
C ILE A 134 10.28 11.28 -6.48
N GLY A 135 11.20 11.46 -7.44
CA GLY A 135 12.14 12.58 -7.48
C GLY A 135 13.41 12.35 -6.66
N ILE A 136 13.89 11.10 -6.60
CA ILE A 136 15.10 10.68 -5.85
C ILE A 136 16.08 9.95 -6.75
N ASP A 137 17.30 9.72 -6.23
CA ASP A 137 18.29 8.89 -6.93
C ASP A 137 17.89 7.41 -6.94
N ARG A 138 18.24 6.70 -8.02
CA ARG A 138 17.92 5.28 -8.18
C ARG A 138 18.57 4.41 -7.09
N ASP A 139 19.79 4.74 -6.68
CA ASP A 139 20.51 3.95 -5.67
C ASP A 139 19.92 4.17 -4.27
N GLU A 140 19.37 5.36 -3.99
CA GLU A 140 18.57 5.61 -2.78
C GLU A 140 17.29 4.76 -2.79
N PHE A 141 16.54 4.78 -3.90
CA PHE A 141 15.36 3.93 -4.07
C PHE A 141 15.69 2.46 -3.86
N ARG A 142 16.75 1.97 -4.52
CA ARG A 142 17.22 0.59 -4.39
C ARG A 142 17.61 0.24 -2.96
N GLY A 143 18.26 1.13 -2.24
CA GLY A 143 18.65 0.91 -0.84
C GLY A 143 17.45 0.61 0.06
N VAL A 144 16.33 1.30 -0.15
CA VAL A 144 15.08 1.05 0.58
C VAL A 144 14.44 -0.26 0.15
N ILE A 145 14.34 -0.53 -1.17
CA ILE A 145 13.74 -1.76 -1.68
C ILE A 145 14.55 -3.01 -1.27
N ASP A 146 15.86 -2.89 -1.15
CA ASP A 146 16.74 -3.99 -0.73
C ASP A 146 16.54 -4.41 0.73
N LEU A 147 15.85 -3.60 1.55
CA LEU A 147 15.42 -4.03 2.89
C LEU A 147 14.44 -5.21 2.86
N LEU A 148 13.80 -5.48 1.71
CA LEU A 148 12.90 -6.61 1.51
C LEU A 148 13.64 -7.95 1.28
N LYS A 149 14.95 -7.94 1.00
CA LYS A 149 15.79 -9.15 0.87
C LYS A 149 15.87 -9.91 2.18
#